data_AF-A0A6J1QYV0-F1
#
_entry.id   AF-A0A6J1QYV0-F1
#
_cell.length_a   1.000
_cell.length_b   1.000
_cell.length_c   1.000
_cell.angle_alpha   90.00
_cell.angle_beta   90.00
_cell.angle_gamma   90.00
#
_symmetry.space_group_name_H-M   'P 1'
#
loop_
_entity.id
_entity.type
_entity.pdbx_description
1 polymer ?
#
loop_
_entity_poly.entity_id
_entity_poly.type
_entity_poly.pdbx_seq_one_letter_code
_entity_poly.pdbx_strand_id
1 'polypeptide(L)'
;QLEIIWWTLLLKIIDLIETIIFVLRKKDRQVSFLHTYHHISTVIYAWTTLRYSPHSFLMTIIALNCSIHVIMYSYYCLSTFGSNMQRILLPFKKWITLIQMAQIAFITVGSSQGFILNCGNMSVKYFSVATFLNGIVNLSLFSNFYNSYKKSKT
;
A
#
# COMPACT_ATOMS: atom_id res chain seq x y z
N GLN A 1 2.58 -0.90 -22.70
CA GLN A 1 2.30 -1.66 -21.46
C GLN A 1 3.57 -1.92 -20.65
N LEU A 2 4.66 -2.47 -21.23
CA LEU A 2 5.93 -2.67 -20.52
C LEU A 2 6.51 -1.40 -19.88
N GLU A 3 6.51 -0.27 -20.61
CA GLU A 3 6.97 1.04 -20.14
C GLU A 3 6.37 1.44 -18.77
N ILE A 4 5.04 1.36 -18.65
CA ILE A 4 4.31 1.77 -17.43
C ILE A 4 4.67 0.88 -16.25
N ILE A 5 4.90 -0.41 -16.49
CA ILE A 5 5.28 -1.37 -15.46
C ILE A 5 6.71 -1.10 -14.99
N TRP A 6 7.63 -0.76 -15.91
CA TRP A 6 8.99 -0.34 -15.57
C TRP A 6 9.01 0.95 -14.73
N TRP A 7 8.23 1.96 -15.12
CA TRP A 7 8.10 3.20 -14.34
C TRP A 7 7.49 2.94 -12.95
N THR A 8 6.52 2.04 -12.85
CA THR A 8 5.92 1.64 -11.57
C THR A 8 6.95 0.92 -10.68
N LEU A 9 7.83 0.12 -11.27
CA LEU A 9 8.90 -0.56 -10.57
C LEU A 9 9.91 0.44 -9.99
N LEU A 10 10.33 1.42 -10.80
CA LEU A 10 11.23 2.48 -10.38
C LEU A 10 10.60 3.30 -9.24
N LEU A 11 9.32 3.65 -9.35
CA LEU A 11 8.56 4.29 -8.27
C LEU A 11 8.57 3.46 -6.98
N LYS A 12 8.33 2.14 -7.09
CA LYS A 12 8.37 1.22 -5.94
C LYS A 12 9.75 1.12 -5.31
N ILE A 13 10.82 1.17 -6.11
CA ILE A 13 12.20 1.21 -5.61
C ILE A 13 12.47 2.53 -4.89
N ILE A 14 11.98 3.66 -5.41
CA ILE A 14 12.11 4.97 -4.76
C ILE A 14 11.38 5.00 -3.41
N ASP A 15 10.15 4.47 -3.32
CA ASP A 15 9.43 4.32 -2.05
C ASP A 15 10.21 3.45 -1.03
N LEU A 16 10.90 2.41 -1.51
CA LEU A 16 11.76 1.58 -0.66
C LEU A 16 12.99 2.37 -0.17
N ILE A 17 13.58 3.20 -1.03
CA ILE A 17 14.69 4.08 -0.67
C ILE A 17 14.25 5.11 0.37
N GLU A 18 13.07 5.71 0.25
CA GLU A 18 12.53 6.59 1.30
C GLU A 18 12.38 5.85 2.63
N THR A 19 11.92 4.60 2.60
CA THR A 19 11.81 3.76 3.79
C THR A 19 13.18 3.51 4.43
N ILE A 20 14.21 3.22 3.62
CA ILE A 20 15.59 3.03 4.07
C ILE A 20 16.14 4.33 4.67
N ILE A 21 15.87 5.49 4.04
CA ILE A 21 16.26 6.80 4.55
C ILE A 21 15.55 7.10 5.88
N PHE A 22 14.27 6.76 6.05
CA PHE A 22 13.56 6.97 7.32
C PHE A 22 14.10 6.09 8.45
N VAL A 23 14.47 4.84 8.15
CA VAL A 23 15.15 3.94 9.09
C VAL A 23 16.53 4.50 9.47
N LEU A 24 17.32 4.94 8.48
CA LEU A 24 18.64 5.53 8.70
C LEU A 24 18.59 6.85 9.48
N ARG A 25 17.51 7.63 9.34
CA ARG A 25 17.31 8.90 10.06
C ARG A 25 16.83 8.72 11.50
N LYS A 26 16.76 7.48 12.01
CA LYS A 26 16.28 7.11 13.36
C LYS A 26 14.96 7.78 13.73
N LYS A 27 14.05 7.90 12.76
CA LYS A 27 12.72 8.47 12.99
C LYS A 27 11.73 7.35 13.26
N ASP A 28 12.02 6.55 14.28
CA ASP A 28 11.30 5.32 14.66
C ASP A 28 9.81 5.56 14.94
N ARG A 29 9.42 6.80 15.25
CA ARG A 29 8.00 7.20 15.41
C ARG A 29 7.18 7.11 14.12
N GLN A 30 7.81 7.08 12.94
CA GLN A 30 7.16 6.95 11.64
C GLN A 30 7.27 5.53 11.06
N VAL A 31 8.32 4.78 11.39
CA VAL A 31 8.56 3.42 10.88
C VAL A 31 7.96 2.39 11.84
N SER A 32 6.68 2.09 11.65
CA SER A 32 6.04 0.98 12.37
C SER A 32 6.37 -0.37 11.72
N PHE A 33 6.21 -1.46 12.47
CA PHE A 33 6.29 -2.82 11.92
C PHE A 33 5.35 -3.01 10.70
N LEU A 34 4.15 -2.42 10.76
CA LEU A 34 3.18 -2.40 9.66
C LEU A 34 3.76 -1.75 8.39
N HIS A 35 4.40 -0.60 8.53
CA HIS A 35 5.01 0.12 7.41
C HIS A 35 6.09 -0.73 6.74
N THR A 36 7.01 -1.29 7.54
CA THR A 36 8.13 -2.08 7.03
C THR A 36 7.65 -3.35 6.33
N TYR A 37 6.72 -4.08 6.95
CA TYR A 37 6.12 -5.29 6.36
C TYR A 37 5.43 -4.98 5.02
N HIS A 38 4.62 -3.93 4.97
CA HIS A 38 3.89 -3.54 3.76
C HIS A 38 4.83 -3.11 2.62
N HIS A 39 5.84 -2.28 2.90
CA HIS A 39 6.76 -1.82 1.86
C HIS A 39 7.58 -2.98 1.29
N ILE A 40 8.13 -3.86 2.14
CA ILE A 40 8.86 -5.04 1.68
C ILE A 40 7.97 -5.96 0.85
N SER A 41 6.75 -6.25 1.34
CA SER A 41 5.84 -7.15 0.62
C SER A 41 5.50 -6.58 -0.77
N THR A 42 5.13 -5.30 -0.85
CA THR A 42 4.74 -4.70 -2.14
C THR A 42 5.86 -4.65 -3.18
N VAL A 43 7.12 -4.51 -2.77
CA VAL A 43 8.26 -4.57 -3.69
C VAL A 43 8.44 -5.99 -4.24
N ILE A 44 8.31 -7.02 -3.40
CA ILE A 44 8.37 -8.42 -3.83
C ILE A 44 7.22 -8.74 -4.81
N TYR A 45 6.01 -8.26 -4.54
CA TYR A 45 4.87 -8.41 -5.46
C TYR A 45 5.06 -7.65 -6.77
N ALA A 46 5.62 -6.44 -6.72
CA ALA A 46 5.93 -5.67 -7.93
C ALA A 46 6.93 -6.44 -8.81
N TRP A 47 8.02 -6.95 -8.23
CA TRP A 47 9.04 -7.73 -8.94
C TRP A 47 8.48 -9.00 -9.59
N THR A 48 7.72 -9.78 -8.83
CA THR A 48 7.11 -11.03 -9.31
C THR A 48 6.09 -10.76 -10.42
N THR A 49 5.37 -9.64 -10.38
CA THR A 49 4.44 -9.23 -11.44
C THR A 49 5.12 -9.05 -12.80
N LEU A 50 6.29 -8.43 -12.87
CA LEU A 50 6.98 -8.30 -14.17
C LEU A 50 7.46 -9.65 -14.69
N ARG A 51 7.88 -10.53 -13.79
CA ARG A 51 8.44 -11.83 -14.15
C ARG A 51 7.38 -12.78 -14.72
N TYR A 52 6.16 -12.74 -14.18
CA TYR A 52 5.11 -13.73 -14.48
C TYR A 52 3.98 -13.22 -15.41
N SER A 53 4.14 -12.03 -16.00
CA SER A 53 3.25 -11.33 -16.94
C SER A 53 2.22 -10.38 -16.29
N PRO A 54 1.98 -9.21 -16.90
CA PRO A 54 1.06 -8.22 -16.37
C PRO A 54 -0.40 -8.64 -16.55
N HIS A 55 -1.11 -8.75 -15.43
CA HIS A 55 -2.55 -8.93 -15.43
C HIS A 55 -3.24 -7.57 -15.60
N SER A 56 -4.23 -7.45 -16.49
CA SER A 56 -4.91 -6.17 -16.78
C SER A 56 -5.53 -5.53 -15.54
N PHE A 57 -6.04 -6.33 -14.60
CA PHE A 57 -6.56 -5.87 -13.31
C PHE A 57 -5.46 -5.23 -12.43
N LEU A 58 -4.20 -5.63 -12.62
CA LEU A 58 -3.06 -5.10 -11.88
C LEU A 58 -2.74 -3.65 -12.26
N MET A 59 -2.99 -3.25 -13.51
CA MET A 59 -2.89 -1.84 -13.92
C MET A 59 -3.91 -0.96 -13.18
N THR A 60 -5.13 -1.46 -12.98
CA THR A 60 -6.16 -0.78 -12.17
C THR A 60 -5.72 -0.65 -10.71
N ILE A 61 -5.11 -1.71 -10.15
CA ILE A 61 -4.56 -1.68 -8.79
C ILE A 61 -3.46 -0.62 -8.64
N ILE A 62 -2.53 -0.56 -9.61
CA ILE A 62 -1.45 0.43 -9.62
C ILE A 62 -2.02 1.85 -9.70
N ALA A 63 -2.96 2.11 -10.61
CA ALA A 63 -3.56 3.43 -10.79
C ALA A 63 -4.30 3.93 -9.54
N LEU A 64 -5.04 3.04 -8.87
CA LEU A 64 -5.69 3.35 -7.59
C LEU A 64 -4.68 3.61 -6.48
N ASN A 65 -3.60 2.84 -6.42
CA ASN A 65 -2.53 3.03 -5.44
C ASN A 65 -1.81 4.36 -5.62
N CYS A 66 -1.42 4.70 -6.85
CA CYS A 66 -0.81 6.00 -7.15
C CYS A 66 -1.74 7.15 -6.77
N SER A 67 -3.03 7.07 -7.07
CA SER A 67 -4.01 8.09 -6.70
C SER A 67 -4.06 8.33 -5.19
N ILE A 68 -4.08 7.27 -4.40
CA ILE A 68 -4.11 7.36 -2.93
C ILE A 68 -2.76 7.81 -2.36
N HIS A 69 -1.65 7.41 -2.97
CA HIS A 69 -0.33 7.92 -2.62
C HIS A 69 -0.19 9.42 -2.91
N VAL A 70 -0.72 9.94 -4.01
CA VAL A 70 -0.76 11.39 -4.27
C VAL A 70 -1.47 12.13 -3.13
N ILE A 71 -2.62 11.62 -2.66
CA ILE A 71 -3.36 12.20 -1.53
C ILE A 71 -2.53 12.14 -0.24
N MET A 72 -1.89 11.00 0.02
CA MET A 72 -1.10 10.76 1.22
C MET A 72 0.17 11.64 1.28
N TYR A 73 0.92 11.72 0.18
CA TYR A 73 2.11 12.58 0.10
C TYR A 73 1.74 14.07 0.11
N SER A 74 0.61 14.46 -0.50
CA SER A 74 0.09 15.83 -0.38
C SER A 74 -0.20 16.19 1.07
N TYR A 75 -0.81 15.28 1.83
CA TYR A 75 -1.01 15.46 3.27
C TYR A 75 0.31 15.62 4.03
N TYR A 76 1.32 14.81 3.73
CA TYR A 76 2.61 14.94 4.38
C TYR A 76 3.30 16.26 4.04
N CYS A 77 3.25 16.70 2.78
CA CYS A 77 3.75 18.00 2.36
C CYS A 77 3.09 19.13 3.16
N LEU A 78 1.75 19.16 3.22
CA LEU A 78 0.99 20.14 4.00
C LEU A 78 1.33 20.11 5.49
N SER A 79 1.61 18.93 6.06
CA SER A 79 1.98 18.80 7.46
C SER A 79 3.33 19.41 7.82
N THR A 80 4.17 19.74 6.83
CA THR A 80 5.47 20.40 7.04
C THR A 80 5.41 21.92 7.15
N PHE A 81 4.30 22.57 6.75
CA PHE A 81 4.15 24.03 6.72
C PHE A 81 3.92 24.67 8.12
N GLY A 82 4.14 23.93 9.21
CA GLY A 82 4.15 24.46 10.58
C GLY A 82 3.18 23.76 11.54
N SER A 83 3.34 24.05 12.83
CA SER A 83 2.60 23.43 13.94
C SER A 83 1.09 23.72 13.92
N ASN A 84 0.69 24.89 13.42
CA ASN A 84 -0.72 25.27 13.24
C ASN A 84 -1.41 24.40 12.18
N MET A 85 -0.73 24.18 11.05
CA MET A 85 -1.21 23.33 9.96
C MET A 85 -1.32 21.87 10.44
N GLN A 86 -0.33 21.39 11.19
CA GLN A 86 -0.35 20.03 11.75
C GLN A 86 -1.57 19.79 12.65
N ARG A 87 -1.98 20.78 13.45
CA ARG A 87 -3.18 20.67 14.32
C ARG A 87 -4.47 20.56 13.52
N ILE A 88 -4.60 21.34 12.43
CA ILE A 88 -5.76 21.28 11.52
C ILE A 88 -5.80 19.93 10.78
N LEU A 89 -4.64 19.36 10.47
CA LEU A 89 -4.51 18.11 9.71
C LEU A 89 -4.62 16.83 10.55
N LEU A 90 -4.58 16.90 11.89
CA LEU A 90 -4.73 15.75 12.77
C LEU A 90 -6.00 14.89 12.51
N PRO A 91 -7.21 15.47 12.35
CA PRO A 91 -8.41 14.68 12.05
C PRO A 91 -8.38 14.03 10.66
N PHE A 92 -7.75 14.69 9.67
CA PHE A 92 -7.63 14.16 8.30
C PHE A 92 -6.79 12.89 8.23
N LYS A 93 -5.85 12.70 9.17
CA LYS A 93 -5.05 11.47 9.26
C LYS A 93 -5.93 10.22 9.30
N LYS A 94 -7.04 10.25 10.06
CA LYS A 94 -7.96 9.11 10.21
C LYS A 94 -8.66 8.77 8.89
N TRP A 95 -9.11 9.80 8.18
CA TRP A 95 -9.75 9.65 6.87
C TRP A 95 -8.80 9.06 5.84
N ILE A 96 -7.54 9.50 5.82
CA ILE A 96 -6.53 8.95 4.91
C ILE A 96 -6.29 7.46 5.20
N THR A 97 -6.14 7.07 6.47
CA THR A 97 -6.02 5.64 6.82
C THR A 97 -7.27 4.84 6.45
N LEU A 98 -8.47 5.42 6.52
CA LEU A 98 -9.71 4.74 6.15
C LEU A 98 -9.80 4.51 4.63
N ILE A 99 -9.39 5.49 3.84
CA ILE A 99 -9.29 5.37 2.37
C ILE A 99 -8.25 4.31 1.99
N GLN A 100 -7.10 4.27 2.66
CA GLN A 100 -6.07 3.25 2.45
C GLN A 100 -6.58 1.83 2.79
N MET A 101 -7.30 1.67 3.89
CA MET A 101 -7.93 0.38 4.24
C MET A 101 -8.98 -0.04 3.21
N ALA A 102 -9.81 0.89 2.74
CA ALA A 102 -10.81 0.63 1.71
C ALA A 102 -10.16 0.17 0.39
N GLN A 103 -9.04 0.79 0.01
CA GLN A 103 -8.25 0.37 -1.15
C GLN A 103 -7.73 -1.06 -1.01
N ILE A 104 -7.10 -1.40 0.12
CA ILE A 104 -6.56 -2.75 0.35
C ILE A 104 -7.70 -3.77 0.34
N ALA A 105 -8.86 -3.45 0.92
CA ALA A 105 -10.06 -4.30 0.87
C ALA A 105 -10.54 -4.53 -0.56
N PHE A 106 -10.64 -3.46 -1.36
CA PHE A 106 -11.04 -3.56 -2.77
C PHE A 106 -10.08 -4.43 -3.58
N ILE A 107 -8.76 -4.26 -3.40
CA ILE A 107 -7.74 -5.08 -4.06
C ILE A 107 -7.84 -6.55 -3.62
N THR A 108 -8.09 -6.80 -2.34
CA THR A 108 -8.22 -8.15 -1.78
C THR A 108 -9.44 -8.86 -2.37
N VAL A 109 -10.59 -8.19 -2.43
CA VAL A 109 -11.82 -8.74 -3.03
C VAL A 109 -11.65 -8.96 -4.53
N GLY A 110 -11.07 -8.02 -5.27
CA GLY A 110 -10.85 -8.21 -6.71
C GLY A 110 -9.86 -9.33 -7.02
N SER A 111 -8.85 -9.55 -6.16
CA SER A 111 -7.93 -10.70 -6.26
C SER A 111 -8.63 -12.05 -6.04
N SER A 112 -9.80 -12.05 -5.36
CA SER A 112 -10.60 -13.27 -5.19
C SER A 112 -11.31 -13.72 -6.47
N GLN A 113 -11.55 -12.80 -7.42
CA GLN A 113 -12.20 -13.14 -8.70
C GLN A 113 -11.32 -14.03 -9.59
N GLY A 114 -9.99 -13.95 -9.43
CA GLY A 114 -9.03 -14.85 -10.08
C GLY A 114 -9.12 -16.32 -9.62
N PHE A 115 -9.84 -16.61 -8.53
CA PHE A 115 -10.12 -17.98 -8.08
C PHE A 115 -11.32 -18.60 -8.81
N ILE A 116 -12.32 -17.78 -9.16
CA ILE A 116 -13.62 -18.23 -9.69
C ILE A 116 -13.54 -18.42 -11.21
N LEU A 117 -12.79 -17.56 -11.90
CA LEU A 117 -12.60 -17.67 -13.34
C LEU A 117 -11.51 -18.71 -13.63
N ASN A 118 -11.91 -19.85 -14.21
CA ASN A 118 -11.01 -20.96 -14.55
C ASN A 118 -10.04 -20.65 -15.73
N CYS A 119 -9.84 -19.38 -16.04
CA CYS A 119 -8.99 -18.90 -17.13
C CYS A 119 -7.61 -18.53 -16.60
N GLY A 120 -6.63 -19.43 -16.72
CA GLY A 120 -5.22 -19.05 -16.53
C GLY A 120 -4.29 -20.19 -16.14
N ASN A 121 -3.01 -20.01 -16.50
CA ASN A 121 -1.89 -20.89 -16.13
C ASN A 121 -1.74 -21.03 -14.61
N MET A 122 -1.23 -22.18 -14.15
CA MET A 122 -1.04 -22.52 -12.72
C MET A 122 -0.30 -21.43 -11.92
N SER A 123 0.69 -20.77 -12.54
CA SER A 123 1.48 -19.69 -11.91
C SER A 123 0.66 -18.45 -11.54
N VAL A 124 -0.38 -18.14 -12.32
CA VAL A 124 -1.27 -16.99 -12.07
C VAL A 124 -2.17 -17.28 -10.86
N LYS A 125 -2.64 -18.52 -10.72
CA LYS A 125 -3.45 -18.96 -9.57
C LYS A 125 -2.65 -18.84 -8.25
N TYR A 126 -1.41 -19.32 -8.22
CA TYR A 126 -0.54 -19.19 -7.05
C TYR A 126 -0.25 -17.72 -6.69
N PHE A 127 -0.01 -16.86 -7.69
CA PHE A 127 0.22 -15.43 -7.49
C PHE A 127 -1.03 -14.72 -6.92
N SER A 128 -2.22 -15.07 -7.41
CA SER A 128 -3.50 -14.54 -6.91
C SER A 128 -3.76 -14.95 -5.45
N VAL A 129 -3.48 -16.20 -5.10
CA VAL A 129 -3.58 -16.72 -3.72
C VAL A 129 -2.63 -15.98 -2.79
N ALA A 130 -1.37 -15.84 -3.20
CA ALA A 130 -0.38 -15.11 -2.41
C ALA A 130 -0.83 -13.65 -2.17
N THR A 131 -1.31 -12.97 -3.22
CA THR A 131 -1.78 -11.58 -3.14
C THR A 131 -2.98 -11.43 -2.19
N PHE A 132 -3.92 -12.37 -2.24
CA PHE A 132 -5.09 -12.40 -1.35
C PHE A 132 -4.68 -12.54 0.12
N LEU A 133 -3.80 -13.50 0.43
CA LEU A 133 -3.29 -13.71 1.79
C LEU A 133 -2.53 -12.48 2.30
N ASN A 134 -1.69 -11.86 1.47
CA ASN A 134 -0.98 -10.64 1.85
C ASN A 134 -1.94 -9.46 2.10
N GLY A 135 -3.00 -9.35 1.30
CA GLY A 135 -4.08 -8.37 1.50
C GLY A 135 -4.75 -8.51 2.86
N ILE A 136 -5.08 -9.74 3.27
CA ILE A 136 -5.66 -10.04 4.59
C ILE A 136 -4.70 -9.64 5.72
N VAL A 137 -3.41 -9.97 5.61
CA VAL A 137 -2.42 -9.60 6.63
C VAL A 137 -2.28 -8.08 6.74
N ASN A 138 -2.25 -7.35 5.62
CA ASN A 138 -2.19 -5.90 5.67
C ASN A 138 -3.48 -5.29 6.24
N LEU A 139 -4.66 -5.81 5.89
CA LEU A 139 -5.93 -5.36 6.46
C LEU A 139 -6.01 -5.55 7.97
N SER A 140 -5.53 -6.70 8.48
CA SER A 140 -5.53 -6.96 9.92
C SER A 140 -4.57 -6.02 10.67
N LEU A 141 -3.38 -5.78 10.12
CA LEU A 141 -2.40 -4.86 10.69
C LEU A 141 -2.91 -3.40 10.67
N PHE A 142 -3.53 -2.95 9.57
CA PHE A 142 -4.15 -1.63 9.49
C PHE A 142 -5.36 -1.48 10.43
N SER A 143 -6.17 -2.53 10.59
CA SER A 143 -7.29 -2.54 11.53
C SER A 143 -6.82 -2.43 12.97
N ASN A 144 -5.73 -3.14 13.33
CA ASN A 144 -5.09 -3.02 14.64
C ASN A 144 -4.53 -1.61 14.88
N PHE A 145 -3.90 -1.01 13.87
CA PHE A 145 -3.44 0.38 13.94
C PHE A 145 -4.60 1.37 14.12
N TYR A 146 -5.69 1.20 13.38
CA TYR A 146 -6.90 2.02 13.51
C TYR A 146 -7.54 1.90 14.91
N ASN A 147 -7.63 0.68 15.45
CA ASN A 147 -8.12 0.44 16.81
C ASN A 147 -7.26 1.13 17.88
N SER A 148 -5.95 1.24 17.68
CA SER A 148 -5.07 2.02 18.56
C SER A 148 -5.44 3.50 18.61
N TYR A 149 -5.93 4.11 17.51
CA TYR A 149 -6.43 5.49 17.52
C TYR A 149 -7.77 5.66 18.22
N LYS A 150 -8.58 4.60 18.30
CA LYS A 150 -9.87 4.60 19.00
C LYS A 150 -9.63 4.48 20.51
N LYS A 151 -8.73 3.60 20.95
CA LYS A 151 -8.34 3.45 22.35
C LYS A 151 -7.68 4.70 22.95
N SER A 152 -6.84 5.41 22.19
CA SER A 152 -6.19 6.65 22.66
C SER A 152 -7.16 7.82 22.95
N LYS A 153 -8.44 7.71 22.56
CA LYS A 153 -9.47 8.74 22.77
C LYS A 153 -10.43 8.43 23.94
N THR A 154 -10.23 7.30 24.62
CA THR A 154 -11.00 6.87 25.80
C THR A 154 -10.10 6.95 27.02
#